data_AF-A0A060C6Y3-F1
#
_entry.id   AF-A0A060C6Y3-F1
#
_cell.length_a   1.000
_cell.length_b   1.000
_cell.length_c   1.000
_cell.angle_alpha   90.00
_cell.angle_beta   90.00
_cell.angle_gamma   90.00
#
_symmetry.space_group_name_H-M   'P 1'
#
loop_
_entity.id
_entity.type
_entity.pdbx_description
1 polymer ?
#
loop_
_entity_poly.entity_id
_entity_poly.type
_entity_poly.pdbx_seq_one_letter_code
_entity_poly.pdbx_strand_id
1 'polypeptide(L)'
;MEPLRKAVRPKAHAAPRENAMFRTFGSLYSRGNYHVFFEHFPFGLYSSRRYIAHSTSEDLLLWHNDPMAIYPTKKEDEDGAYEGSAIADEKGEIDLYYVGINYLKRDPEDLNTCLADSPLKTNLMSIRST
;
A
#
# COMPACT_ATOMS: atom_id res chain seq x y z
N MET A 1 -14.30 -5.81 24.11
CA MET A 1 -13.65 -6.82 23.26
C MET A 1 -12.21 -6.92 23.72
N GLU A 2 -11.78 -8.09 24.17
CA GLU A 2 -10.40 -8.36 24.60
C GLU A 2 -9.42 -8.09 23.43
N PRO A 3 -8.23 -7.49 23.63
CA PRO A 3 -7.33 -7.18 22.54
C PRO A 3 -6.64 -8.47 22.05
N LEU A 4 -7.29 -9.17 21.12
CA LEU A 4 -6.73 -10.29 20.35
C LEU A 4 -5.42 -9.94 19.61
N ARG A 5 -5.03 -8.65 19.57
CA ARG A 5 -3.95 -8.11 18.73
C ARG A 5 -2.52 -8.50 19.12
N LYS A 6 -2.19 -8.82 20.39
CA LYS A 6 -0.77 -9.06 20.77
C LYS A 6 -0.33 -10.51 20.64
N ALA A 7 -1.19 -11.47 20.99
CA ALA A 7 -0.78 -12.88 21.07
C ALA A 7 -0.48 -13.51 19.70
N VAL A 8 -1.17 -13.08 18.64
CA VAL A 8 -1.07 -13.65 17.28
C VAL A 8 -0.37 -12.74 16.27
N ARG A 9 0.19 -11.60 16.70
CA ARG A 9 0.89 -10.68 15.80
C ARG A 9 2.24 -11.30 15.37
N PRO A 10 2.55 -11.36 14.07
CA PRO A 10 3.85 -11.82 13.60
C PRO A 10 4.97 -10.97 14.20
N LYS A 11 6.03 -11.64 14.68
CA LYS A 11 7.21 -10.98 15.27
C LYS A 11 8.40 -10.89 14.32
N ALA A 12 8.42 -11.72 13.28
CA ALA A 12 9.55 -11.88 12.35
C ALA A 12 9.12 -11.78 10.87
N HIS A 13 7.98 -11.13 10.60
CA HIS A 13 7.48 -10.89 9.25
C HIS A 13 7.09 -9.42 9.14
N ALA A 14 7.27 -8.83 7.95
CA ALA A 14 6.70 -7.54 7.63
C ALA A 14 5.18 -7.59 7.85
N ALA A 15 4.67 -6.67 8.66
CA ALA A 15 3.24 -6.53 8.94
C ALA A 15 2.94 -5.08 9.35
N PRO A 16 1.80 -4.51 8.91
CA PRO A 16 1.43 -3.16 9.24
C PRO A 16 1.25 -3.00 10.74
N ARG A 17 1.55 -1.81 11.28
CA ARG A 17 1.36 -1.49 12.71
C ARG A 17 -0.04 -1.85 13.23
N GLU A 18 -1.04 -1.73 12.37
CA GLU A 18 -2.42 -2.03 12.67
C GLU A 18 -3.20 -2.54 11.46
N ASN A 19 -4.42 -3.01 11.71
CA ASN A 19 -5.39 -3.39 10.68
C ASN A 19 -4.85 -4.41 9.67
N ALA A 20 -5.16 -4.26 8.39
CA ALA A 20 -4.96 -5.29 7.39
C ALA A 20 -3.93 -4.89 6.33
N MET A 21 -3.13 -5.87 5.93
CA MET A 21 -2.24 -5.86 4.77
C MET A 21 -2.78 -6.86 3.76
N PHE A 22 -2.61 -6.56 2.48
CA PHE A 22 -3.09 -7.44 1.41
C PHE A 22 -1.96 -7.95 0.52
N ARG A 23 -1.54 -7.19 -0.50
CA ARG A 23 -0.51 -7.61 -1.46
C ARG A 23 0.77 -6.82 -1.28
N THR A 24 1.91 -7.52 -1.28
CA THR A 24 3.25 -6.92 -1.38
C THR A 24 3.62 -6.69 -2.83
N PHE A 25 4.41 -5.64 -3.10
CA PHE A 25 4.99 -5.39 -4.41
C PHE A 25 6.25 -4.53 -4.30
N GLY A 26 6.97 -4.36 -5.41
CA GLY A 26 8.10 -3.44 -5.49
C GLY A 26 9.22 -3.71 -4.47
N SER A 27 9.40 -4.95 -4.03
CA SER A 27 10.44 -5.27 -3.05
C SER A 27 11.82 -5.16 -3.68
N LEU A 28 12.73 -4.43 -3.04
CA LEU A 28 14.09 -4.21 -3.53
C LEU A 28 15.06 -3.92 -2.40
N TYR A 29 16.36 -3.99 -2.69
CA TYR A 29 17.41 -3.59 -1.77
C TYR A 29 18.03 -2.26 -2.22
N SER A 30 18.10 -1.28 -1.32
CA SER A 30 18.70 0.02 -1.58
C SER A 30 19.27 0.61 -0.28
N ARG A 31 20.38 1.33 -0.37
CA ARG A 31 20.98 2.08 0.77
C ARG A 31 21.11 1.26 2.07
N GLY A 32 21.52 0.00 1.96
CA GLY A 32 21.73 -0.86 3.14
C GLY A 32 20.48 -1.58 3.66
N ASN A 33 19.30 -1.35 3.05
CA ASN A 33 18.03 -1.86 3.55
C ASN A 33 17.26 -2.62 2.46
N TYR A 34 16.55 -3.66 2.87
CA TYR A 34 15.46 -4.27 2.12
C TYR A 34 14.21 -3.44 2.32
N HIS A 35 13.57 -3.05 1.22
CA HIS A 35 12.31 -2.31 1.20
C HIS A 35 11.18 -3.24 0.75
N VAL A 36 10.06 -3.22 1.46
CA VAL A 36 8.83 -3.90 1.06
C VAL A 36 7.68 -2.90 1.09
N PHE A 37 6.99 -2.77 -0.04
CA PHE A 37 5.76 -2.00 -0.16
C PHE A 37 4.58 -2.94 -0.20
N PHE A 38 3.46 -2.52 0.38
CA PHE A 38 2.26 -3.34 0.39
C PHE A 38 0.98 -2.52 0.47
N GLU A 39 -0.07 -3.06 -0.13
CA GLU A 39 -1.43 -2.55 0.02
C GLU A 39 -1.89 -2.68 1.47
N HIS A 40 -2.42 -1.58 2.01
CA HIS A 40 -2.80 -1.46 3.40
C HIS A 40 -4.18 -0.80 3.54
N PHE A 41 -4.95 -1.30 4.51
CA PHE A 41 -6.24 -0.77 4.93
C PHE A 41 -6.10 -0.14 6.33
N PRO A 42 -5.80 1.17 6.42
CA PRO A 42 -5.51 1.81 7.71
C PRO A 42 -6.75 2.04 8.58
N PHE A 43 -7.96 1.90 8.04
CA PHE A 43 -9.21 2.21 8.76
C PHE A 43 -10.11 0.99 9.05
N GLY A 44 -9.63 -0.22 8.77
CA GLY A 44 -10.41 -1.44 8.99
C GLY A 44 -9.75 -2.68 8.40
N LEU A 45 -10.40 -3.83 8.54
CA LEU A 45 -9.90 -5.09 7.98
C LEU A 45 -10.13 -5.22 6.48
N TYR A 46 -11.14 -4.51 5.97
CA TYR A 46 -11.51 -4.50 4.56
C TYR A 46 -11.92 -3.08 4.18
N SER A 47 -11.44 -2.62 3.03
CA SER A 47 -11.82 -1.36 2.40
C SER A 47 -11.60 -1.51 0.90
N SER A 48 -12.37 -0.80 0.09
CA SER A 48 -12.09 -0.67 -1.34
C SER A 48 -10.89 0.25 -1.59
N ARG A 49 -10.80 1.34 -0.82
CA ARG A 49 -9.73 2.31 -0.89
C ARG A 49 -8.48 1.77 -0.20
N ARG A 50 -7.46 1.50 -1.03
CA ARG A 50 -6.15 1.00 -0.64
C ARG A 50 -5.15 2.13 -0.49
N TYR A 51 -4.26 1.99 0.48
CA TYR A 51 -3.07 2.81 0.69
C TYR A 51 -1.84 1.95 0.42
N ILE A 52 -0.69 2.55 0.11
CA ILE A 52 0.57 1.81 0.00
C ILE A 52 1.41 2.13 1.23
N ALA A 53 1.58 1.14 2.09
CA ALA A 53 2.47 1.20 3.24
C ALA A 53 3.86 0.68 2.88
N HIS A 54 4.84 0.99 3.73
CA HIS A 54 6.25 0.68 3.51
C HIS A 54 6.85 0.11 4.80
N SER A 55 7.72 -0.88 4.64
CA SER A 55 8.57 -1.36 5.72
C SER A 55 9.97 -1.65 5.21
N THR A 56 10.94 -1.39 6.07
CA THR A 56 12.35 -1.64 5.83
C THR A 56 12.90 -2.69 6.78
N SER A 57 13.97 -3.36 6.36
CA SER A 57 14.72 -4.30 7.18
C SER A 57 16.16 -4.37 6.72
N GLU A 58 17.10 -4.46 7.65
CA GLU A 58 18.53 -4.69 7.33
C GLU A 58 18.83 -6.17 7.08
N ASP A 59 18.02 -7.08 7.63
CA ASP A 59 18.33 -8.52 7.73
C ASP A 59 17.18 -9.47 7.31
N LEU A 60 16.06 -8.92 6.85
CA LEU A 60 14.80 -9.60 6.52
C LEU A 60 14.10 -10.29 7.71
N LEU A 61 14.62 -10.16 8.93
CA LEU A 61 14.06 -10.74 10.15
C LEU A 61 13.37 -9.68 11.00
N LEU A 62 14.05 -8.55 11.20
CA LEU A 62 13.57 -7.42 11.98
C LEU A 62 13.06 -6.33 11.04
N TRP A 63 11.78 -5.98 11.16
CA TRP A 63 11.12 -5.05 10.27
C TRP A 63 10.75 -3.74 10.97
N HIS A 64 11.15 -2.62 10.38
CA HIS A 64 10.69 -1.29 10.75
C HIS A 64 9.46 -0.92 9.92
N ASN A 65 8.43 -0.41 10.57
CA ASN A 65 7.26 0.16 9.86
C ASN A 65 7.53 1.64 9.60
N ASP A 66 7.86 1.96 8.36
CA ASP A 66 8.12 3.31 7.86
C ASP A 66 6.82 4.12 7.70
N PRO A 67 6.91 5.45 7.47
CA PRO A 67 5.77 6.23 7.04
C PRO A 67 5.08 5.62 5.81
N MET A 68 3.76 5.84 5.70
CA MET A 68 2.99 5.43 4.53
C MET A 68 3.63 6.02 3.25
N ALA A 69 3.86 5.19 2.23
CA ALA A 69 4.50 5.63 0.99
C ALA A 69 3.50 6.39 0.10
N ILE A 70 2.25 5.91 -0.02
CA ILE A 70 1.21 6.57 -0.80
C ILE A 70 -0.07 6.74 0.01
N TYR A 71 -0.52 8.00 0.05
CA TYR A 71 -1.90 8.36 0.34
C TYR A 71 -2.60 8.66 -0.99
N PRO A 72 -3.72 7.99 -1.29
CA PRO A 72 -4.49 8.30 -2.50
C PRO A 72 -5.09 9.69 -2.34
N THR A 73 -4.52 10.69 -3.00
CA THR A 73 -4.79 12.14 -2.75
C THR A 73 -5.07 12.90 -4.03
N LYS A 74 -4.96 12.23 -5.18
CA LYS A 74 -5.16 12.78 -6.51
C LYS A 74 -6.48 12.25 -7.06
N LYS A 75 -6.98 12.88 -8.13
CA LYS A 75 -8.21 12.41 -8.79
C LYS A 75 -8.01 11.03 -9.41
N GLU A 76 -6.82 10.78 -9.93
CA GLU A 76 -6.45 9.55 -10.62
C GLU A 76 -6.34 8.33 -9.69
N ASP A 77 -6.24 8.54 -8.38
CA ASP A 77 -6.14 7.50 -7.37
C ASP A 77 -7.18 7.65 -6.24
N GLU A 78 -8.20 8.50 -6.41
CA GLU A 78 -9.10 8.88 -5.31
C GLU A 78 -9.83 7.69 -4.66
N ASP A 79 -10.04 6.62 -5.43
CA ASP A 79 -10.69 5.39 -5.02
C ASP A 79 -9.70 4.29 -4.60
N GLY A 80 -8.40 4.53 -4.69
CA GLY A 80 -7.36 3.68 -4.13
C GLY A 80 -6.06 3.68 -4.92
N ALA A 81 -4.96 3.45 -4.19
CA ALA A 81 -3.65 3.17 -4.76
C ALA A 81 -3.36 1.66 -4.65
N TYR A 82 -3.24 1.00 -5.78
CA TYR A 82 -3.09 -0.45 -5.91
C TYR A 82 -1.64 -0.84 -6.20
N GLU A 83 -1.37 -2.14 -6.21
CA GLU A 83 -0.03 -2.68 -6.42
C GLU A 83 0.65 -2.18 -7.71
N GLY A 84 1.99 -2.26 -7.72
CA GLY A 84 2.81 -1.89 -8.86
C GLY A 84 4.25 -2.38 -8.76
N SER A 85 5.21 -1.52 -9.05
CA SER A 85 6.64 -1.84 -8.99
C SER A 85 7.44 -0.70 -8.36
N ALA A 86 8.67 -0.99 -7.98
CA ALA A 86 9.61 0.01 -7.49
C ALA A 86 10.97 -0.22 -8.13
N ILE A 87 11.69 0.86 -8.38
CA ILE A 87 13.02 0.85 -8.99
C ILE A 87 13.89 1.80 -8.19
N ALA A 88 15.12 1.38 -7.85
CA ALA A 88 16.11 2.25 -7.25
C ALA A 88 17.04 2.80 -8.33
N ASP A 89 17.35 4.10 -8.28
CA ASP A 89 18.37 4.71 -9.13
C ASP A 89 19.79 4.44 -8.61
N GLU A 90 20.81 4.89 -9.33
CA GLU A 90 22.22 4.69 -8.96
C GLU A 90 22.60 5.34 -7.61
N LYS A 91 21.83 6.33 -7.16
CA LYS A 91 22.02 6.98 -5.85
C LYS A 91 21.25 6.25 -4.74
N GLY A 92 20.48 5.22 -5.10
CA GLY A 92 19.61 4.47 -4.23
C GLY A 92 18.29 5.17 -3.89
N GLU A 93 17.91 6.24 -4.60
CA GLU A 93 16.56 6.81 -4.47
C GLU A 93 15.56 5.88 -5.12
N ILE A 94 14.39 5.70 -4.49
CA ILE A 94 13.39 4.74 -4.96
C ILE A 94 12.27 5.47 -5.67
N ASP A 95 12.01 5.13 -6.93
CA ASP A 95 10.80 5.51 -7.64
C ASP A 95 9.77 4.38 -7.55
N LEU A 96 8.60 4.70 -7.01
CA LEU A 96 7.43 3.83 -6.99
C LEU A 96 6.56 4.10 -8.21
N TYR A 97 6.15 3.03 -8.89
CA TYR A 97 5.14 3.04 -9.92
C TYR A 97 3.96 2.23 -9.44
N TYR A 98 2.75 2.77 -9.52
CA TYR A 98 1.56 2.11 -8.98
C TYR A 98 0.32 2.40 -9.82
N VAL A 99 -0.73 1.60 -9.60
CA VAL A 99 -2.01 1.79 -10.28
C VAL A 99 -2.93 2.65 -9.42
N GLY A 100 -3.24 3.85 -9.88
CA GLY A 100 -4.30 4.69 -9.33
C GLY A 100 -5.66 4.24 -9.86
N ILE A 101 -6.62 4.03 -8.97
CA ILE A 101 -8.00 3.68 -9.32
C ILE A 101 -8.91 4.88 -9.14
N ASN A 102 -9.75 5.10 -10.15
CA ASN A 102 -10.85 6.04 -10.11
C ASN A 102 -12.15 5.42 -10.67
N TYR A 103 -13.23 5.46 -9.91
CA TYR A 103 -14.54 4.96 -10.30
C TYR A 103 -15.25 5.97 -11.20
N LEU A 104 -15.62 5.54 -12.42
CA LEU A 104 -16.37 6.40 -13.34
C LEU A 104 -17.84 6.53 -12.93
N LYS A 105 -18.38 5.51 -12.25
CA LYS A 105 -19.71 5.50 -11.65
C LYS A 105 -19.64 4.82 -10.28
N ARG A 106 -19.90 5.58 -9.24
CA ARG A 106 -19.99 5.07 -7.87
C ARG A 106 -21.34 4.43 -7.62
N ASP A 107 -21.35 3.43 -6.75
CA ASP A 107 -22.58 2.92 -6.18
C ASP A 107 -23.20 4.01 -5.26
N PRO A 108 -24.45 4.44 -5.50
CA PRO A 108 -25.10 5.43 -4.64
C PRO A 108 -25.38 4.90 -3.22
N GLU A 109 -25.46 3.59 -3.02
CA GLU A 109 -25.68 2.95 -1.71
C GLU A 109 -24.36 2.75 -0.94
N ASP A 110 -23.24 2.58 -1.64
CA ASP A 110 -21.91 2.53 -1.05
C ASP A 110 -20.88 3.28 -1.91
N LEU A 111 -20.60 4.53 -1.54
CA LEU A 111 -19.66 5.41 -2.24
C LEU A 111 -18.22 4.92 -2.25
N ASN A 112 -17.90 3.86 -1.51
CA ASN A 112 -16.60 3.20 -1.55
C ASN A 112 -16.53 2.17 -2.67
N THR A 113 -17.60 1.87 -3.41
CA THR A 113 -17.57 0.87 -4.47
C THR A 113 -18.02 1.45 -5.80
N CYS A 114 -17.65 0.80 -6.89
CA CYS A 114 -18.25 1.08 -8.20
C CYS A 114 -19.50 0.21 -8.39
N LEU A 115 -20.48 0.72 -9.12
CA LEU A 115 -21.62 -0.08 -9.55
C LEU A 115 -21.12 -1.34 -10.27
N ALA A 116 -21.76 -2.48 -10.00
CA ALA A 116 -21.44 -3.74 -10.67
C ALA A 116 -21.38 -3.54 -12.20
N ASP A 117 -20.35 -4.10 -12.83
CA ASP A 117 -20.05 -3.98 -14.27
C ASP A 117 -19.72 -2.57 -14.78
N SER A 118 -19.54 -1.58 -13.90
CA SER A 118 -19.10 -0.25 -14.32
C SER A 118 -17.60 -0.21 -14.59
N PRO A 119 -17.17 0.43 -15.69
CA PRO A 119 -15.76 0.62 -15.96
C PRO A 119 -15.13 1.51 -14.88
N LEU A 120 -13.96 1.10 -14.40
CA LEU A 120 -13.07 1.95 -13.60
C LEU A 120 -11.93 2.44 -14.48
N LYS A 121 -11.39 3.61 -14.14
CA LYS A 121 -10.20 4.16 -14.79
C LYS A 121 -8.98 3.72 -13.99
N THR A 122 -8.03 3.11 -14.69
CA THR A 122 -6.70 2.80 -14.17
C THR A 122 -5.72 3.84 -14.68
N ASN A 123 -4.86 4.36 -13.79
CA ASN A 123 -3.84 5.34 -14.14
C ASN A 123 -2.49 4.81 -13.68
N LEU A 124 -1.48 4.84 -14.56
CA LEU A 124 -0.10 4.61 -14.14
C LEU A 124 0.39 5.86 -13.42
N MET A 125 0.70 5.71 -12.13
CA MET A 125 1.14 6.78 -11.25
C MET A 125 2.58 6.53 -10.84
N SER A 126 3.32 7.60 -10.52
CA SER A 126 4.62 7.47 -9.90
C SER A 126 4.86 8.49 -8.80
N ILE A 127 5.72 8.12 -7.85
CA ILE A 127 6.29 9.02 -6.84
C ILE A 127 7.74 8.61 -6.58
N ARG A 128 8.57 9.57 -6.20
CA ARG A 128 9.86 9.26 -5.59
C ARG A 128 9.67 9.11 -4.09
N SER A 129 9.95 7.93 -3.56
CA SER A 129 10.02 7.67 -2.12
C SER A 129 11.25 8.39 -1.58
N THR A 130 11.03 9.34 -0.68
CA THR A 130 12.09 10.05 0.05
C THR A 130 12.75 9.17 1.10
#